data_AF-A0A4U9V3B4-F1
#
_entry.id   AF-A0A4U9V3B4-F1
#
_cell.length_a   1.000
_cell.length_b   1.000
_cell.length_c   1.000
_cell.angle_alpha   90.00
_cell.angle_beta   90.00
_cell.angle_gamma   90.00
#
_symmetry.space_group_name_H-M   'P 1'
#
loop_
_entity.id
_entity.type
_entity.pdbx_description
1 polymer ?
#
loop_
_entity_poly.entity_id
_entity_poly.type
_entity_poly.pdbx_seq_one_letter_code
_entity_poly.pdbx_strand_id
1 'polypeptide(L)'
;MSLPIHLGRCCSQARVRKISPSLPPILNCLPLLNQYGVLPRHPSQLYEMVLEGIVLFIILNLFIRKPRPMGAVSGLFLIGYGTFRIIVEAFRQPDAQLGLFDGVISMGQILSVPMVLAGIIMMIWAYRRRPQQQQS
;
A
#
# COMPACT_ATOMS: atom_id res chain seq x y z
N MET A 1 20.43 58.08 46.98
CA MET A 1 19.56 58.64 45.92
C MET A 1 18.91 57.45 45.20
N SER A 2 17.98 56.74 45.84
CA SER A 2 16.54 57.07 46.00
C SER A 2 15.70 56.63 44.79
N LEU A 3 15.00 55.50 44.94
CA LEU A 3 13.78 55.05 44.23
C LEU A 3 12.68 56.15 44.26
N PRO A 4 11.63 56.17 43.38
CA PRO A 4 10.54 55.15 43.30
C PRO A 4 9.91 54.95 41.88
N ILE A 5 9.27 53.83 41.49
CA ILE A 5 7.93 53.26 41.78
C ILE A 5 6.77 54.28 41.75
N HIS A 6 5.92 54.24 40.70
CA HIS A 6 4.45 54.43 40.74
C HIS A 6 3.85 54.05 39.36
N LEU A 7 3.32 52.83 39.20
CA LEU A 7 1.89 52.47 39.29
C LEU A 7 0.94 53.34 38.44
N GLY A 8 0.27 52.72 37.46
CA GLY A 8 -1.01 53.24 36.98
C GLY A 8 -1.35 52.98 35.51
N ARG A 9 -1.68 51.72 35.16
CA ARG A 9 -2.84 51.36 34.30
C ARG A 9 -2.89 49.85 34.11
N CYS A 10 -3.40 49.19 35.16
CA CYS A 10 -4.31 48.07 34.97
C CYS A 10 -5.53 48.61 34.20
N CYS A 11 -6.11 47.81 33.28
CA CYS A 11 -7.31 48.09 32.47
C CYS A 11 -7.06 48.52 31.01
N SER A 12 -6.71 47.57 30.14
CA SER A 12 -7.24 47.58 28.76
C SER A 12 -7.25 46.16 28.16
N GLN A 13 -8.33 45.43 28.50
CA GLN A 13 -9.08 44.54 27.58
C GLN A 13 -8.25 43.53 26.74
N ALA A 14 -8.08 42.25 27.08
CA ALA A 14 -9.08 41.31 27.59
C ALA A 14 -10.46 41.55 27.00
N ARG A 15 -10.66 41.24 25.71
CA ARG A 15 -11.90 40.65 25.11
C ARG A 15 -11.92 40.81 23.59
N VAL A 16 -11.14 40.00 22.87
CA VAL A 16 -11.52 39.56 21.51
C VAL A 16 -12.63 38.53 21.65
N ARG A 17 -13.80 38.99 22.13
CA ARG A 17 -15.08 38.29 22.06
C ARG A 17 -16.12 39.36 21.76
N LYS A 18 -16.17 39.78 20.50
CA LYS A 18 -17.46 40.10 19.88
C LYS A 18 -17.84 38.92 19.01
N ILE A 19 -18.54 38.00 19.68
CA ILE A 19 -19.51 37.11 19.06
C ILE A 19 -20.66 38.00 18.57
N SER A 20 -20.93 37.99 17.27
CA SER A 20 -22.27 38.05 16.65
C SER A 20 -22.12 38.07 15.13
N PRO A 21 -23.09 37.58 14.34
CA PRO A 21 -23.98 36.45 14.57
C PRO A 21 -23.97 35.47 13.36
N SER A 22 -24.23 34.19 13.60
CA SER A 22 -24.73 33.22 12.59
C SER A 22 -24.11 33.26 11.18
N LEU A 23 -23.01 32.55 10.96
CA LEU A 23 -22.70 32.02 9.63
C LEU A 23 -22.18 30.59 9.77
N PRO A 24 -22.75 29.61 9.05
CA PRO A 24 -22.46 28.20 9.30
C PRO A 24 -20.97 27.91 9.00
N PRO A 25 -20.32 27.04 9.79
CA PRO A 25 -18.87 26.77 9.75
C PRO A 25 -18.37 26.07 8.46
N ILE A 26 -19.14 26.12 7.36
CA ILE A 26 -18.87 25.42 6.10
C ILE A 26 -17.88 26.15 5.18
N LEU A 27 -17.61 27.44 5.39
CA LEU A 27 -16.80 28.22 4.45
C LEU A 27 -15.29 28.19 4.74
N ASN A 28 -14.86 27.87 5.97
CA ASN A 28 -13.43 27.83 6.34
C ASN A 28 -12.77 26.45 6.14
N CYS A 29 -13.56 25.46 5.69
CA CYS A 29 -13.07 24.13 5.32
C CYS A 29 -12.69 24.04 3.83
N LEU A 30 -12.97 25.07 3.01
CA LEU A 30 -12.57 25.11 1.59
C LEU A 30 -11.07 24.88 1.34
N PRO A 31 -10.13 25.48 2.09
CA PRO A 31 -8.71 25.17 1.91
C PRO A 31 -8.36 23.75 2.37
N LEU A 32 -9.10 23.15 3.31
CA LEU A 32 -8.93 21.75 3.68
C LEU A 32 -9.54 20.81 2.63
N LEU A 33 -10.63 21.19 1.97
CA LEU A 33 -11.16 20.45 0.82
C LEU A 33 -10.23 20.56 -0.39
N ASN A 34 -9.42 21.61 -0.53
CA ASN A 34 -8.38 21.64 -1.57
C ASN A 34 -7.13 20.83 -1.17
N GLN A 35 -6.83 20.75 0.13
CA GLN A 35 -5.67 20.02 0.67
C GLN A 35 -5.93 18.52 0.89
N TYR A 36 -7.20 18.13 1.12
CA TYR A 36 -7.65 16.76 1.40
C TYR A 36 -8.76 16.27 0.45
N GLY A 37 -9.30 17.12 -0.42
CA GLY A 37 -10.40 16.76 -1.31
C GLY A 37 -9.96 16.26 -2.67
N VAL A 38 -10.48 15.07 -2.94
CA VAL A 38 -11.15 14.69 -4.20
C VAL A 38 -10.34 14.66 -5.49
N LEU A 39 -9.02 14.52 -5.44
CA LEU A 39 -8.38 13.80 -6.56
C LEU A 39 -8.78 12.31 -6.42
N PRO A 40 -9.46 11.71 -7.42
CA PRO A 40 -9.71 10.28 -7.44
C PRO A 40 -8.35 9.56 -7.52
N ARG A 41 -7.76 9.28 -6.35
CA ARG A 41 -6.63 8.37 -6.26
C ARG A 41 -7.13 7.00 -6.68
N HIS A 42 -6.44 6.37 -7.63
CA HIS A 42 -6.80 5.03 -8.07
C HIS A 42 -6.96 4.11 -6.85
N PRO A 43 -8.05 3.33 -6.76
CA PRO A 43 -8.25 2.37 -5.69
C PRO A 43 -7.31 1.18 -5.90
N SER A 44 -5.99 1.38 -5.76
CA SER A 44 -4.97 0.34 -5.93
C SER A 44 -5.23 -0.85 -5.01
N GLN A 45 -5.82 -0.60 -3.84
CA GLN A 45 -6.24 -1.60 -2.87
C GLN A 45 -7.24 -2.61 -3.44
N LEU A 46 -8.15 -2.21 -4.34
CA LEU A 46 -9.08 -3.17 -4.96
C LEU A 46 -8.34 -4.11 -5.91
N TYR A 47 -7.37 -3.61 -6.67
CA TYR A 47 -6.55 -4.45 -7.53
C TYR A 47 -5.65 -5.39 -6.73
N GLU A 48 -5.05 -4.91 -5.64
CA GLU A 48 -4.25 -5.71 -4.70
C GLU A 48 -5.09 -6.84 -4.10
N MET A 49 -6.30 -6.55 -3.59
CA MET A 49 -7.18 -7.56 -3.00
C MET A 49 -7.67 -8.59 -4.02
N VAL A 50 -7.98 -8.17 -5.26
CA VAL A 50 -8.45 -9.08 -6.31
C VAL A 50 -7.31 -9.97 -6.81
N LEU A 51 -6.13 -9.41 -7.10
CA LEU A 51 -5.01 -10.17 -7.66
C LEU A 51 -4.32 -11.04 -6.61
N GLU A 52 -3.96 -10.49 -5.45
CA GLU A 52 -3.26 -11.25 -4.39
C GLU A 52 -4.21 -12.18 -3.62
N GLY A 53 -5.50 -11.81 -3.51
CA GLY A 53 -6.50 -12.61 -2.81
C GLY A 53 -7.23 -13.56 -3.75
N ILE A 54 -8.17 -13.03 -4.53
CA ILE A 54 -9.15 -13.83 -5.28
C ILE A 54 -8.46 -14.66 -6.37
N VAL A 55 -7.63 -14.04 -7.21
CA VAL A 55 -6.98 -14.73 -8.33
C VAL A 55 -5.99 -15.78 -7.84
N LEU A 56 -5.14 -15.42 -6.87
CA LEU A 56 -4.19 -16.36 -6.27
C LEU A 56 -4.91 -17.55 -5.61
N PHE A 57 -6.00 -17.30 -4.88
CA PHE A 57 -6.79 -18.36 -4.25
C PHE A 57 -7.41 -19.32 -5.27
N ILE A 58 -7.96 -18.81 -6.37
CA ILE A 58 -8.52 -19.64 -7.45
C ILE A 58 -7.43 -20.50 -8.09
N ILE A 59 -6.26 -19.93 -8.38
CA ILE A 59 -5.13 -20.67 -8.99
C ILE A 59 -4.69 -21.81 -8.07
N LEU A 60 -4.52 -21.54 -6.77
CA LEU A 60 -4.14 -22.56 -5.80
C LEU A 60 -5.23 -23.64 -5.67
N ASN A 61 -6.50 -23.25 -5.55
CA ASN A 61 -7.60 -24.18 -5.39
C ASN A 61 -7.70 -25.12 -6.60
N LEU A 62 -7.58 -24.59 -7.82
CA LEU A 62 -7.54 -25.39 -9.04
C LEU A 62 -6.32 -26.31 -9.10
N PHE A 63 -5.16 -25.86 -8.61
CA PHE A 63 -3.92 -26.64 -8.64
C PHE A 63 -3.92 -27.82 -7.64
N ILE A 64 -4.56 -27.65 -6.48
CA ILE A 64 -4.68 -28.68 -5.43
C ILE A 64 -5.65 -29.80 -5.82
N ARG A 65 -6.53 -29.60 -6.81
CA ARG A 65 -7.47 -30.64 -7.28
C ARG A 65 -6.80 -31.91 -7.81
N LYS A 66 -5.51 -31.83 -8.17
CA LYS A 66 -4.70 -32.99 -8.56
C LYS A 66 -3.68 -33.26 -7.46
N PRO A 67 -3.39 -34.53 -7.14
CA PRO A 67 -2.37 -34.83 -6.15
C PRO A 67 -0.98 -34.47 -6.71
N ARG A 68 -0.28 -33.62 -5.95
CA ARG A 68 1.02 -33.02 -6.30
C ARG A 68 2.04 -33.36 -5.20
N PRO A 69 3.35 -33.30 -5.48
CA PRO A 69 4.34 -33.64 -4.49
C PRO A 69 4.37 -32.56 -3.39
N MET A 70 4.83 -32.94 -2.20
CA MET A 70 5.04 -31.96 -1.13
C MET A 70 5.98 -30.84 -1.62
N GLY A 71 5.58 -29.59 -1.41
CA GLY A 71 6.33 -28.40 -1.83
C GLY A 71 5.90 -27.75 -3.17
N ALA A 72 5.13 -28.44 -4.04
CA ALA A 72 4.70 -27.80 -5.30
C ALA A 72 3.64 -26.71 -5.10
N VAL A 73 2.76 -26.86 -4.11
CA VAL A 73 1.71 -25.86 -3.79
C VAL A 73 2.36 -24.60 -3.22
N SER A 74 3.33 -24.74 -2.31
CA SER A 74 4.10 -23.63 -1.75
C SER A 74 4.93 -22.92 -2.83
N GLY A 75 5.58 -23.67 -3.73
CA GLY A 75 6.31 -23.09 -4.86
C GLY A 75 5.41 -22.26 -5.79
N LEU A 76 4.22 -22.79 -6.11
CA LEU A 76 3.24 -22.07 -6.94
C LEU A 76 2.73 -20.80 -6.24
N PHE A 77 2.51 -20.85 -4.93
CA PHE A 77 2.13 -19.68 -4.14
C PHE A 77 3.18 -18.58 -4.22
N LEU A 78 4.47 -18.91 -4.00
CA LEU A 78 5.57 -17.93 -4.07
C LEU A 78 5.68 -17.31 -5.46
N ILE A 79 5.60 -18.12 -6.52
CA ILE A 79 5.67 -17.64 -7.91
C ILE A 79 4.48 -16.73 -8.22
N GLY A 80 3.25 -17.17 -7.91
CA GLY A 80 2.04 -16.40 -8.18
C GLY A 80 2.02 -15.08 -7.43
N TYR A 81 2.32 -15.11 -6.13
CA TYR A 81 2.38 -13.92 -5.29
C TYR A 81 3.43 -12.91 -5.77
N GLY A 82 4.66 -13.36 -6.04
CA GLY A 82 5.72 -12.49 -6.54
C GLY A 82 5.40 -11.91 -7.92
N THR A 83 4.76 -12.68 -8.80
CA THR A 83 4.34 -12.20 -10.13
C THR A 83 3.27 -11.13 -10.01
N PHE A 84 2.24 -11.32 -9.17
CA PHE A 84 1.21 -10.32 -8.96
C PHE A 84 1.75 -9.03 -8.34
N ARG A 85 2.74 -9.11 -7.45
CA ARG A 85 3.44 -7.93 -6.90
C ARG A 85 4.07 -7.05 -7.97
N ILE A 86 4.72 -7.66 -8.95
CA ILE A 86 5.32 -6.93 -10.09
C ILE A 86 4.23 -6.28 -10.94
N ILE A 87 3.15 -7.01 -11.20
CA ILE A 87 2.01 -6.55 -12.01
C ILE A 87 1.31 -5.36 -11.34
N VAL A 88 0.95 -5.49 -10.05
CA VAL A 88 0.30 -4.42 -9.27
C VAL A 88 1.16 -3.17 -9.24
N GLU A 89 2.47 -3.32 -9.03
CA GLU A 89 3.40 -2.19 -9.02
C GLU A 89 3.44 -1.46 -10.36
N ALA A 90 3.43 -2.21 -11.48
CA ALA A 90 3.34 -1.61 -12.82
C ALA A 90 2.03 -0.85 -13.04
N PHE A 91 0.94 -1.26 -12.38
CA PHE A 91 -0.34 -0.54 -12.40
C PHE A 91 -0.41 0.63 -11.41
N ARG A 92 0.51 0.71 -10.42
CA ARG A 92 0.43 1.67 -9.30
C ARG A 92 0.94 3.07 -9.62
N GLN A 93 1.51 3.32 -10.80
CA GLN A 93 1.93 4.65 -11.26
C GLN A 93 2.31 4.67 -12.75
N PRO A 94 1.38 4.49 -13.71
CA PRO A 94 1.67 4.71 -15.11
C PRO A 94 1.35 6.17 -15.48
N ASP A 95 2.11 7.13 -14.94
CA ASP A 95 2.06 8.49 -15.48
C ASP A 95 2.79 8.51 -16.83
N ALA A 96 2.01 8.72 -17.88
CA ALA A 96 2.33 8.54 -19.29
C ALA A 96 3.30 9.59 -19.88
N GLN A 97 4.40 9.89 -19.18
CA GLN A 97 5.50 10.67 -19.74
C GLN A 97 6.76 9.84 -19.72
N LEU A 98 7.03 9.22 -20.87
CA LEU A 98 8.28 8.55 -21.23
C LEU A 98 9.50 9.31 -20.67
N GLY A 99 10.12 8.72 -19.66
CA GLY A 99 11.45 9.06 -19.17
C GLY A 99 12.13 7.74 -18.83
N LEU A 100 12.97 7.28 -19.73
CA LEU A 100 13.47 5.91 -19.85
C LEU A 100 14.11 5.29 -18.60
N PHE A 101 14.40 6.03 -17.53
CA PHE A 101 15.05 5.56 -16.31
C PHE A 101 14.84 6.60 -15.21
N ASP A 102 14.00 6.35 -14.21
CA ASP A 102 14.00 7.19 -13.00
C ASP A 102 13.74 6.36 -11.72
N GLY A 103 14.45 5.23 -11.63
CA GLY A 103 14.50 4.39 -10.44
C GLY A 103 14.71 2.93 -10.82
N VAL A 104 15.97 2.53 -10.92
CA VAL A 104 16.46 1.28 -11.53
C VAL A 104 15.71 0.00 -11.12
N ILE A 105 15.07 -0.04 -9.94
CA ILE A 105 14.25 -1.16 -9.46
C ILE A 105 13.23 -0.58 -8.44
N SER A 106 11.94 -0.89 -8.58
CA SER A 106 10.94 -0.57 -7.54
C SER A 106 11.12 -1.48 -6.30
N MET A 107 10.78 -0.99 -5.11
CA MET A 107 10.75 -1.79 -3.87
C MET A 107 9.92 -3.07 -4.01
N GLY A 108 8.84 -3.02 -4.81
CA GLY A 108 8.03 -4.19 -5.15
C GLY A 108 8.80 -5.23 -5.96
N GLN A 109 9.70 -4.79 -6.86
CA GLN A 109 10.55 -5.65 -7.68
C GLN A 109 11.69 -6.29 -6.87
N ILE A 110 12.31 -5.56 -5.93
CA ILE A 110 13.38 -6.10 -5.05
C ILE A 110 12.89 -7.32 -4.27
N LEU A 111 11.67 -7.25 -3.74
CA LEU A 111 11.11 -8.32 -2.91
C LEU A 111 10.49 -9.44 -3.75
N SER A 112 9.88 -9.11 -4.89
CA SER A 112 9.21 -10.11 -5.73
C SER A 112 10.16 -11.00 -6.51
N VAL A 113 11.25 -10.45 -7.08
CA VAL A 113 12.24 -11.22 -7.85
C VAL A 113 12.82 -12.40 -7.05
N PRO A 114 13.33 -12.24 -5.81
CA PRO A 114 13.84 -13.36 -5.02
C PRO A 114 12.72 -14.32 -4.60
N MET A 115 11.49 -13.86 -4.36
CA MET A 115 10.36 -14.74 -4.06
C MET A 115 10.00 -15.62 -5.27
N VAL A 116 9.94 -15.05 -6.47
CA VAL A 116 9.70 -15.83 -7.70
C VAL A 116 10.82 -16.83 -7.93
N LEU A 117 12.08 -16.40 -7.77
CA LEU A 117 13.24 -17.28 -7.92
C LEU A 117 13.20 -18.45 -6.92
N ALA A 118 12.93 -18.16 -5.64
CA ALA A 118 12.79 -19.17 -4.60
C ALA A 118 11.64 -20.14 -4.89
N GLY A 119 10.50 -19.64 -5.37
CA GLY A 119 9.35 -20.46 -5.78
C GLY A 119 9.67 -21.39 -6.95
N ILE A 120 10.41 -20.91 -7.96
CA ILE A 120 10.87 -21.71 -9.10
C ILE A 120 11.82 -22.82 -8.63
N ILE A 121 12.81 -22.48 -7.80
CA ILE A 121 13.77 -23.45 -7.24
C ILE A 121 13.04 -24.52 -6.44
N MET A 122 12.10 -24.11 -5.58
CA MET A 122 11.30 -25.02 -4.77
C MET A 122 10.43 -25.93 -5.64
N MET A 123 9.82 -25.40 -6.70
CA MET A 123 9.00 -26.19 -7.63
C MET A 123 9.86 -27.21 -8.38
N ILE A 124 11.00 -26.81 -8.95
CA ILE A 124 11.93 -27.71 -9.63
C ILE A 124 12.40 -28.82 -8.68
N TRP A 125 12.74 -28.48 -7.45
CA TRP A 125 13.16 -29.43 -6.43
C TRP A 125 12.05 -30.41 -6.05
N ALA A 126 10.81 -29.92 -5.88
CA ALA A 126 9.64 -30.74 -5.57
C ALA A 126 9.31 -31.75 -6.69
N TYR A 127 9.51 -31.38 -7.96
CA TYR A 127 9.34 -32.31 -9.08
C TYR A 127 10.53 -33.25 -9.28
N ARG A 128 11.76 -32.82 -8.99
CA ARG A 128 12.96 -33.67 -9.03
C ARG A 128 12.99 -34.71 -7.90
N ARG A 129 12.36 -34.43 -6.76
CA ARG A 129 12.26 -35.35 -5.61
C ARG A 129 11.11 -36.36 -5.67
N ARG A 130 10.35 -36.44 -6.77
CA ARG A 130 9.35 -37.51 -6.93
C ARG A 130 10.06 -38.82 -7.25
N PRO A 131 10.27 -39.67 -6.24
CA PRO A 131 9.35 -40.80 -6.03
C PRO A 131 8.92 -40.95 -4.55
N GLN A 132 7.72 -41.51 -4.32
CA GLN A 132 7.25 -42.18 -3.06
C GLN A 132 6.19 -41.54 -2.14
N GLN A 133 5.91 -40.24 -2.12
CA GLN A 133 4.97 -39.69 -1.11
C GLN A 133 3.46 -39.75 -1.46
N GLN A 134 3.06 -40.68 -2.32
CA GLN A 134 1.65 -40.84 -2.71
C GLN A 134 1.06 -42.22 -2.38
N GLN A 135 1.66 -42.92 -1.42
CA GLN A 135 1.13 -44.13 -0.80
C GLN A 135 1.19 -43.96 0.72
N SER A 136 0.16 -43.37 1.30
CA SER A 136 -0.21 -43.52 2.71
C SER A 136 -1.72 -43.35 2.80
#